data_AF-A0A834AEW5-F1
#
_entry.id   AF-A0A834AEW5-F1
#
_cell.length_a   1.000
_cell.length_b   1.000
_cell.length_c   1.000
_cell.angle_alpha   90.00
_cell.angle_beta   90.00
_cell.angle_gamma   90.00
#
_symmetry.space_group_name_H-M   'P 1'
#
loop_
_entity.id
_entity.type
_entity.pdbx_description
1 polymer ?
#
loop_
_entity_poly.entity_id
_entity_poly.type
_entity_poly.pdbx_seq_one_letter_code
_entity_poly.pdbx_strand_id
1 'polypeptide(L)'
;MEPLELLEPDPIADLAREAFQEQFQGGCYSGRFHEDNWEEEFEKIPLFMKKAPSEIDPMKNPDLACLQSIIFDDERSPEEQAKMYKNEGNDYFKEKDYKKAVTSYTEGLKRKCADPDLNAVLHTNRAAAQYYMGNFRSALNDAMAARKRKPWHLKAIVRGKCLMPSGTEKLH
;
A
#
# COMPACT_ATOMS: atom_id res chain seq x y z
N MET A 1 67.59 -9.80 29.65
CA MET A 1 66.61 -8.98 30.38
C MET A 1 66.73 -7.58 29.83
N GLU A 2 65.75 -7.16 29.04
CA GLU A 2 65.48 -5.75 28.78
C GLU A 2 64.14 -5.45 29.45
N PRO A 3 64.02 -4.38 30.27
CA PRO A 3 62.78 -4.07 30.97
C PRO A 3 61.76 -3.50 29.98
N LEU A 4 60.51 -3.95 30.10
CA LEU A 4 59.37 -3.41 29.37
C LEU A 4 59.11 -1.98 29.89
N GLU A 5 59.53 -0.97 29.13
CA GLU A 5 59.20 0.44 29.41
C GLU A 5 57.68 0.63 29.28
N LEU A 6 57.04 0.96 30.40
CA LEU A 6 55.66 1.41 30.45
C LEU A 6 55.58 2.74 29.71
N LEU A 7 54.94 2.74 28.54
CA LEU A 7 54.65 3.94 27.76
C LEU A 7 53.79 4.89 28.61
N GLU A 8 54.36 6.00 29.08
CA GLU A 8 53.59 7.02 29.80
C GLU A 8 52.53 7.62 28.87
N PRO A 9 51.30 7.88 29.36
CA PRO A 9 50.23 8.42 28.53
C PRO A 9 50.56 9.85 28.07
N ASP A 10 50.48 10.09 26.76
CA ASP A 10 50.73 11.41 26.16
C ASP A 10 49.69 12.44 26.65
N PRO A 11 50.09 13.47 27.42
CA PRO A 11 49.15 14.41 28.03
C PRO A 11 48.39 15.25 27.00
N ILE A 12 48.92 15.36 25.78
CA ILE A 12 48.30 16.08 24.66
C ILE A 12 47.15 15.25 24.07
N ALA A 13 47.28 13.93 24.03
CA ALA A 13 46.24 13.05 23.51
C ALA A 13 45.04 12.98 24.44
N ASP A 14 45.27 12.97 25.76
CA ASP A 14 44.19 12.99 26.74
C ASP A 14 43.46 14.33 26.78
N LEU A 15 44.17 15.48 26.68
CA LEU A 15 43.52 16.79 26.55
C LEU A 15 42.67 16.90 25.29
N ALA A 16 43.16 16.35 24.16
CA ALA A 16 42.41 16.33 22.91
C ALA A 16 41.17 15.43 23.00
N ARG A 17 41.26 14.34 23.76
CA ARG A 17 40.14 13.40 24.00
C ARG A 17 39.09 14.01 24.93
N GLU A 18 39.51 14.74 25.95
CA GLU A 18 38.64 15.50 26.86
C GLU A 18 37.93 16.65 26.12
N ALA A 19 38.66 17.45 25.33
CA ALA A 19 38.10 18.52 24.52
C ALA A 19 37.12 18.00 23.44
N PHE A 20 37.42 16.83 22.84
CA PHE A 20 36.50 16.18 21.89
C PHE A 20 35.25 15.65 22.61
N GLN A 21 35.36 15.12 23.83
CA GLN A 21 34.21 14.67 24.62
C GLN A 21 33.32 15.85 25.07
N GLU A 22 33.89 17.01 25.43
CA GLU A 22 33.11 18.22 25.73
C GLU A 22 32.24 18.68 24.56
N GLN A 23 32.70 18.48 23.32
CA GLN A 23 31.95 18.85 22.12
C GLN A 23 30.63 18.06 21.95
N PHE A 24 30.51 16.89 22.58
CA PHE A 24 29.29 16.07 22.56
C PHE A 24 28.49 16.11 23.87
N GLN A 25 28.95 16.85 24.89
CA GLN A 25 28.26 16.96 26.19
C GLN A 25 27.23 18.09 26.25
N GLY A 26 27.08 18.91 25.20
CA GLY A 26 26.36 20.19 25.27
C GLY A 26 24.99 20.29 24.60
N GLY A 27 24.34 19.18 24.24
CA GLY A 27 23.05 19.24 23.55
C GLY A 27 22.19 18.01 23.80
N CYS A 28 21.71 17.83 25.03
CA CYS A 28 20.54 16.98 25.22
C CYS A 28 19.44 17.49 24.29
N TYR A 29 18.87 16.59 23.47
CA TYR A 29 17.69 16.80 22.64
C TYR A 29 16.80 17.94 23.18
N SER A 30 16.91 19.12 22.57
CA SER A 30 16.11 20.28 22.98
C SER A 30 14.68 20.03 22.51
N GLY A 31 13.76 19.89 23.46
CA GLY A 31 12.38 19.47 23.21
C GLY A 31 12.01 18.08 23.75
N ARG A 32 12.76 17.53 24.71
CA ARG A 32 12.28 16.37 25.49
C ARG A 32 10.94 16.72 26.16
N PHE A 33 9.97 15.81 26.10
CA PHE A 33 8.71 15.96 26.83
C PHE A 33 8.97 16.26 28.31
N HIS A 34 8.34 17.30 28.83
CA HIS A 34 8.41 17.63 30.24
C HIS A 34 7.65 16.57 31.05
N GLU A 35 8.29 16.02 32.09
CA GLU A 35 7.72 14.94 32.91
C GLU A 35 6.42 15.36 33.62
N ASP A 36 6.23 16.66 33.86
CA ASP A 36 5.02 17.21 34.46
C ASP A 36 3.90 17.51 33.45
N ASN A 37 4.21 17.58 32.14
CA ASN A 37 3.25 17.95 31.08
C ASN A 37 3.21 16.96 29.91
N TRP A 38 3.80 15.77 30.09
CA TRP A 38 4.00 14.82 29.01
C TRP A 38 2.68 14.31 28.43
N GLU A 39 1.64 14.13 29.28
CA GLU A 39 0.33 13.66 28.82
C GLU A 39 -0.31 14.66 27.85
N GLU A 40 -0.21 15.95 28.12
CA GLU A 40 -0.78 16.99 27.25
C GLU A 40 -0.01 17.10 25.93
N GLU A 41 1.31 16.97 25.98
CA GLU A 41 2.15 16.94 24.77
C GLU A 41 1.91 15.69 23.92
N PHE A 42 1.63 14.55 24.58
CA PHE A 42 1.31 13.29 23.91
C PHE A 42 -0.08 13.34 23.27
N GLU A 43 -1.05 13.99 23.92
CA GLU A 43 -2.40 14.20 23.37
C GLU A 43 -2.42 15.12 22.14
N LYS A 44 -1.40 15.97 21.94
CA LYS A 44 -1.23 16.77 20.71
C LYS A 44 -0.73 15.94 19.53
N ILE A 45 -0.12 14.78 19.78
CA ILE A 45 0.42 13.94 18.73
C ILE A 45 -0.71 13.06 18.19
N PRO A 46 -1.04 13.12 16.89
CA PRO A 46 -2.15 12.39 16.30
C PRO A 46 -2.12 10.88 16.58
N LEU A 47 -0.92 10.30 16.62
CA LEU A 47 -0.69 8.88 16.87
C LEU A 47 -1.05 8.45 18.30
N PHE A 48 -1.06 9.39 19.23
CA PHE A 48 -1.10 9.16 20.67
C PHE A 48 -2.28 9.85 21.36
N MET A 49 -3.11 10.55 20.58
CA MET A 49 -4.31 11.24 21.06
C MET A 49 -5.34 10.23 21.59
N LYS A 50 -5.74 10.39 22.86
CA LYS A 50 -6.68 9.47 23.54
C LYS A 50 -8.10 9.50 22.94
N LYS A 51 -8.47 10.58 22.25
CA LYS A 51 -9.78 10.77 21.62
C LYS A 51 -9.62 11.48 20.28
N ALA A 52 -10.01 10.85 19.18
CA ALA A 52 -10.05 11.52 17.88
C ALA A 52 -11.08 12.68 17.93
N PRO A 53 -10.75 13.90 17.47
CA PRO A 53 -11.73 14.98 17.34
C PRO A 53 -12.81 14.55 16.35
N SER A 54 -14.08 14.70 16.71
CA SER A 54 -15.22 14.26 15.90
C SER A 54 -15.42 15.07 14.60
N GLU A 55 -14.87 16.29 14.54
CA GLU A 55 -14.84 17.12 13.32
C GLU A 55 -13.47 17.80 13.21
N ILE A 56 -12.66 17.39 12.23
CA ILE A 56 -11.36 17.99 11.95
C ILE A 56 -11.56 18.97 10.80
N ASP A 57 -11.46 20.26 11.09
CA ASP A 57 -11.50 21.31 10.06
C ASP A 57 -10.21 21.24 9.22
N PRO A 58 -10.28 20.90 7.92
CA PRO A 58 -9.12 20.74 7.05
C PRO A 58 -8.26 22.00 6.93
N MET A 59 -8.86 23.18 7.19
CA MET A 59 -8.16 24.47 7.13
C MET A 59 -7.32 24.75 8.37
N LYS A 60 -7.65 24.14 9.52
CA LYS A 60 -6.99 24.42 10.80
C LYS A 60 -5.85 23.47 11.10
N ASN A 61 -5.95 22.20 10.69
CA ASN A 61 -4.93 21.17 10.92
C ASN A 61 -4.79 20.26 9.69
N PRO A 62 -4.04 20.68 8.66
CA PRO A 62 -3.92 19.93 7.41
C PRO A 62 -3.26 18.56 7.61
N ASP A 63 -2.29 18.46 8.51
CA ASP A 63 -1.58 17.20 8.82
C ASP A 63 -2.51 16.18 9.48
N LEU A 64 -3.40 16.64 10.34
CA LEU A 64 -4.38 15.78 11.02
C LEU A 64 -5.44 15.30 10.03
N ALA A 65 -5.90 16.16 9.12
CA ALA A 65 -6.81 15.77 8.04
C ALA A 65 -6.16 14.75 7.07
N CYS A 66 -4.86 14.90 6.77
CA CYS A 66 -4.09 13.94 5.98
C CYS A 66 -4.02 12.57 6.68
N LEU A 67 -3.61 12.54 7.95
CA LEU A 67 -3.56 11.31 8.75
C LEU A 67 -4.93 10.66 8.90
N GLN A 68 -5.97 11.47 9.11
CA GLN A 68 -7.34 11.00 9.15
C GLN A 68 -7.70 10.26 7.85
N SER A 69 -7.46 10.87 6.68
CA SER A 69 -7.72 10.21 5.40
C SER A 69 -6.99 8.87 5.24
N ILE A 70 -5.75 8.76 5.73
CA ILE A 70 -4.98 7.50 5.71
C ILE A 70 -5.58 6.46 6.66
N ILE A 71 -6.08 6.85 7.84
CA ILE A 71 -6.69 5.92 8.81
C ILE A 71 -8.07 5.43 8.32
N PHE A 72 -8.89 6.32 7.75
CA PHE A 72 -10.21 5.95 7.22
C PHE A 72 -10.12 5.10 5.94
N ASP A 73 -8.97 5.08 5.25
CA ASP A 73 -8.74 4.20 4.11
C ASP A 73 -8.81 2.72 4.49
N ASP A 74 -8.35 2.35 5.70
CA ASP A 74 -8.40 0.99 6.24
C ASP A 74 -9.78 0.63 6.84
N GLU A 75 -10.56 1.62 7.27
CA GLU A 75 -11.95 1.43 7.75
C GLU A 75 -13.00 1.37 6.63
N ARG A 76 -12.62 1.65 5.37
CA ARG A 76 -13.55 1.54 4.24
C ARG A 76 -14.13 0.13 4.13
N SER A 77 -15.41 0.05 3.77
CA SER A 77 -16.05 -1.23 3.47
C SER A 77 -15.21 -2.00 2.44
N PRO A 78 -15.09 -3.35 2.55
CA PRO A 78 -14.46 -4.19 1.54
C PRO A 78 -14.97 -3.92 0.11
N GLU A 79 -16.21 -3.46 -0.03
CA GLU A 79 -16.79 -3.07 -1.33
C GLU A 79 -16.17 -1.80 -1.91
N GLU A 80 -15.94 -0.79 -1.07
CA GLU A 80 -15.33 0.47 -1.49
C GLU A 80 -13.86 0.26 -1.84
N GLN A 81 -13.13 -0.51 -1.03
CA GLN A 81 -11.75 -0.90 -1.33
C GLN A 81 -11.67 -1.62 -2.69
N ALA A 82 -12.55 -2.60 -2.93
CA ALA A 82 -12.61 -3.30 -4.22
C ALA A 82 -12.95 -2.36 -5.39
N LYS A 83 -13.79 -1.34 -5.17
CA LYS A 83 -14.14 -0.34 -6.17
C LYS A 83 -12.98 0.60 -6.49
N MET A 84 -12.15 0.93 -5.50
CA MET A 84 -10.93 1.70 -5.70
C MET A 84 -9.91 0.94 -6.53
N TYR A 85 -9.60 -0.31 -6.17
CA TYR A 85 -8.71 -1.17 -6.96
C TYR A 85 -9.22 -1.39 -8.39
N LYS A 86 -10.53 -1.45 -8.59
CA LYS A 86 -11.13 -1.47 -9.93
C LYS A 86 -10.83 -0.19 -10.71
N ASN A 87 -10.94 0.98 -10.08
CA ASN A 87 -10.67 2.26 -10.74
C ASN A 87 -9.18 2.40 -11.05
N GLU A 88 -8.32 2.11 -10.09
CA GLU A 88 -6.86 2.10 -10.25
C GLU A 88 -6.41 1.16 -11.39
N GLY A 89 -6.95 -0.07 -11.41
CA GLY A 89 -6.69 -1.00 -12.50
C GLY A 89 -7.19 -0.52 -13.86
N ASN A 90 -8.28 0.26 -13.91
CA ASN A 90 -8.76 0.86 -15.16
C ASN A 90 -7.83 1.97 -15.65
N ASP A 91 -7.21 2.73 -14.74
CA ASP A 91 -6.27 3.79 -15.11
C ASP A 91 -4.98 3.18 -15.66
N TYR A 92 -4.42 2.15 -15.02
CA TYR A 92 -3.30 1.38 -15.60
C TYR A 92 -3.66 0.74 -16.95
N PHE A 93 -4.90 0.29 -17.11
CA PHE A 93 -5.36 -0.26 -18.38
C PHE A 93 -5.38 0.81 -19.50
N LYS A 94 -5.76 2.05 -19.20
CA LYS A 94 -5.69 3.17 -20.15
C LYS A 94 -4.24 3.52 -20.50
N GLU A 95 -3.34 3.45 -19.52
CA GLU A 95 -1.90 3.64 -19.71
C GLU A 95 -1.21 2.49 -20.46
N LYS A 96 -1.96 1.42 -20.79
CA LYS A 96 -1.47 0.17 -21.40
C LYS A 96 -0.48 -0.60 -20.52
N ASP A 97 -0.37 -0.27 -19.23
CA ASP A 97 0.36 -1.07 -18.26
C ASP A 97 -0.53 -2.22 -17.77
N TYR A 98 -0.68 -3.22 -18.62
CA TYR A 98 -1.55 -4.37 -18.34
C TYR A 98 -1.05 -5.21 -17.17
N LYS A 99 0.26 -5.21 -16.88
CA LYS A 99 0.84 -5.94 -15.75
C LYS A 99 0.34 -5.37 -14.42
N LYS A 100 0.46 -4.06 -14.24
CA LYS A 100 -0.05 -3.39 -13.03
C LYS A 100 -1.56 -3.49 -12.93
N ALA A 101 -2.27 -3.34 -14.05
CA ALA A 101 -3.73 -3.50 -14.06
C ALA A 101 -4.17 -4.88 -13.52
N VAL A 102 -3.51 -5.98 -13.94
CA VAL A 102 -3.80 -7.33 -13.42
C VAL A 102 -3.56 -7.43 -11.92
N THR A 103 -2.48 -6.83 -11.41
CA THR A 103 -2.18 -6.80 -9.98
C THR A 103 -3.26 -6.06 -9.20
N SER A 104 -3.61 -4.82 -9.59
CA SER A 104 -4.65 -4.03 -8.92
C SER A 104 -5.99 -4.77 -8.90
N TYR A 105 -6.44 -5.35 -10.03
CA TYR A 105 -7.67 -6.14 -10.05
C TYR A 105 -7.61 -7.38 -9.13
N THR A 106 -6.43 -7.98 -8.99
CA THR A 106 -6.24 -9.15 -8.12
C THR A 106 -6.30 -8.75 -6.65
N GLU A 107 -5.72 -7.61 -6.26
CA GLU A 107 -5.86 -7.06 -4.91
C GLU A 107 -7.33 -6.72 -4.61
N GLY A 108 -8.06 -6.13 -5.56
CA GLY A 108 -9.50 -5.89 -5.43
C GLY A 108 -10.31 -7.18 -5.19
N LEU A 109 -9.97 -8.27 -5.89
CA LEU A 109 -10.62 -9.57 -5.67
C LEU A 109 -10.25 -10.22 -4.32
N LYS A 110 -9.07 -9.93 -3.76
CA LYS A 110 -8.65 -10.44 -2.44
C LYS A 110 -9.45 -9.84 -1.29
N ARG A 111 -9.97 -8.61 -1.45
CA ARG A 111 -10.80 -7.95 -0.43
C ARG A 111 -12.14 -8.64 -0.16
N LYS A 112 -12.50 -9.70 -0.92
CA LYS A 112 -13.71 -10.52 -0.71
C LYS A 112 -14.98 -9.67 -0.56
N CYS A 113 -15.16 -8.72 -1.45
CA CYS A 113 -16.39 -7.95 -1.55
C CYS A 113 -17.61 -8.88 -1.65
N ALA A 114 -18.66 -8.61 -0.87
CA ALA A 114 -19.88 -9.41 -0.86
C ALA A 114 -20.71 -9.22 -2.14
N ASP A 115 -20.49 -8.13 -2.88
CA ASP A 115 -21.19 -7.81 -4.12
C ASP A 115 -20.74 -8.75 -5.27
N PRO A 116 -21.61 -9.64 -5.76
CA PRO A 116 -21.30 -10.50 -6.90
C PRO A 116 -21.12 -9.72 -8.20
N ASP A 117 -21.74 -8.55 -8.36
CA ASP A 117 -21.63 -7.71 -9.55
C ASP A 117 -20.22 -7.13 -9.67
N LEU A 118 -19.73 -6.49 -8.61
CA LEU A 118 -18.39 -5.91 -8.59
C LEU A 118 -17.32 -6.97 -8.85
N ASN A 119 -17.46 -8.15 -8.23
CA ASN A 119 -16.55 -9.28 -8.46
C ASN A 119 -16.57 -9.76 -9.91
N ALA A 120 -17.74 -9.85 -10.55
CA ALA A 120 -17.85 -10.24 -11.96
C ALA A 120 -17.18 -9.23 -12.89
N VAL A 121 -17.31 -7.92 -12.60
CA VAL A 121 -16.65 -6.84 -13.35
C VAL A 121 -15.13 -6.93 -13.19
N LEU A 122 -14.63 -7.10 -11.97
CA LEU A 122 -13.20 -7.26 -11.69
C LEU A 122 -12.59 -8.44 -12.45
N HIS A 123 -13.24 -9.61 -12.43
CA HIS A 123 -12.80 -10.76 -13.22
C HIS A 123 -12.81 -10.47 -14.73
N THR A 124 -13.83 -9.77 -15.25
CA THR A 124 -13.94 -9.44 -16.67
C THR A 124 -12.85 -8.45 -17.12
N ASN A 125 -12.52 -7.47 -16.27
CA ASN A 125 -11.47 -6.50 -16.54
C ASN A 125 -10.07 -7.13 -16.44
N ARG A 126 -9.85 -8.01 -15.45
CA ARG A 126 -8.61 -8.79 -15.35
C ARG A 126 -8.42 -9.71 -16.55
N ALA A 127 -9.48 -10.38 -17.02
CA ALA A 127 -9.44 -11.19 -18.23
C ALA A 127 -9.04 -10.36 -19.46
N ALA A 128 -9.57 -9.14 -19.58
CA ALA A 128 -9.18 -8.23 -20.67
C ALA A 128 -7.69 -7.87 -20.57
N ALA A 129 -7.20 -7.47 -19.41
CA ALA A 129 -5.79 -7.13 -19.21
C ALA A 129 -4.86 -8.31 -19.52
N GLN A 130 -5.21 -9.52 -19.07
CA GLN A 130 -4.47 -10.74 -19.39
C GLN A 130 -4.50 -11.09 -20.88
N TYR A 131 -5.62 -10.85 -21.57
CA TYR A 131 -5.72 -11.02 -23.02
C TYR A 131 -4.71 -10.12 -23.76
N TYR A 132 -4.63 -8.84 -23.40
CA TYR A 132 -3.66 -7.92 -24.00
C TYR A 132 -2.19 -8.27 -23.67
N MET A 133 -1.95 -9.00 -22.58
CA MET A 133 -0.63 -9.56 -22.26
C MET A 133 -0.30 -10.86 -23.03
N GLY A 134 -1.25 -11.44 -23.77
CA GLY A 134 -1.09 -12.75 -24.42
C GLY A 134 -1.35 -13.96 -23.52
N ASN A 135 -1.85 -13.74 -22.29
CA ASN A 135 -2.15 -14.80 -21.32
C ASN A 135 -3.56 -15.37 -21.54
N PHE A 136 -3.79 -16.01 -22.68
CA PHE A 136 -5.12 -16.46 -23.10
C PHE A 136 -5.75 -17.49 -22.15
N ARG A 137 -4.97 -18.43 -21.61
CA ARG A 137 -5.47 -19.46 -20.69
C ARG A 137 -6.03 -18.83 -19.41
N SER A 138 -5.29 -17.89 -18.83
CA SER A 138 -5.71 -17.18 -17.62
C SER A 138 -6.94 -16.31 -17.90
N ALA A 139 -6.97 -15.62 -19.06
CA ALA A 139 -8.10 -14.78 -19.44
C ALA A 139 -9.39 -15.60 -19.61
N LEU A 140 -9.29 -16.83 -20.15
CA LEU A 140 -10.42 -17.75 -20.24
C LEU A 140 -10.92 -18.18 -18.85
N ASN A 141 -10.01 -18.53 -17.93
CA ASN A 141 -10.37 -18.90 -16.57
C ASN A 141 -11.11 -17.76 -15.84
N ASP A 142 -10.62 -16.53 -16.01
CA ASP A 142 -11.26 -15.35 -15.44
C ASP A 142 -12.63 -15.05 -16.07
N ALA A 143 -12.76 -15.21 -17.39
CA ALA A 143 -14.05 -15.09 -18.07
C ALA A 143 -15.06 -16.17 -17.62
N MET A 144 -14.60 -17.41 -17.38
CA MET A 144 -15.43 -18.48 -16.82
C MET A 144 -15.88 -18.17 -15.39
N ALA A 145 -14.97 -17.66 -14.55
CA ALA A 145 -15.29 -17.24 -13.19
C ALA A 145 -16.31 -16.09 -13.17
N ALA A 146 -16.16 -15.11 -14.05
CA ALA A 146 -17.13 -14.04 -14.22
C ALA A 146 -18.51 -14.57 -14.67
N ARG A 147 -18.53 -15.48 -15.65
CA ARG A 147 -19.77 -16.09 -16.17
C ARG A 147 -20.51 -16.90 -15.10
N LYS A 148 -19.79 -17.61 -14.21
CA LYS A 148 -20.39 -18.36 -13.10
C LYS A 148 -21.15 -17.44 -12.14
N ARG A 149 -20.68 -16.20 -11.95
CA ARG A 149 -21.33 -15.19 -11.09
C ARG A 149 -22.45 -14.46 -11.82
N LYS A 150 -22.20 -14.00 -13.05
CA LYS A 150 -23.16 -13.28 -13.91
C LYS A 150 -23.24 -13.95 -15.27
N PRO A 151 -24.24 -14.83 -15.49
CA PRO A 151 -24.47 -15.50 -16.77
C PRO A 151 -24.79 -14.53 -17.91
N TRP A 152 -25.30 -13.35 -17.59
CA TRP A 152 -25.75 -12.32 -18.55
C TRP A 152 -24.71 -11.22 -18.86
N HIS A 153 -23.47 -11.32 -18.38
CA HIS A 153 -22.48 -10.28 -18.66
C HIS A 153 -21.97 -10.39 -20.11
N LEU A 154 -22.64 -9.71 -21.05
CA LEU A 154 -22.32 -9.76 -22.49
C LEU A 154 -20.83 -9.52 -22.80
N LYS A 155 -20.15 -8.61 -22.07
CA LYS A 155 -18.71 -8.36 -22.26
C LYS A 155 -17.84 -9.60 -21.94
N ALA A 156 -18.20 -10.38 -20.93
CA ALA A 156 -17.49 -11.62 -20.59
C ALA A 156 -17.75 -12.71 -21.63
N ILE A 157 -18.98 -12.81 -22.16
CA ILE A 157 -19.35 -13.76 -23.21
C ILE A 157 -18.61 -13.44 -24.52
N VAL A 158 -18.62 -12.17 -24.95
CA VAL A 158 -17.95 -11.73 -26.19
C VAL A 158 -16.44 -11.98 -26.11
N ARG A 159 -15.82 -11.67 -24.97
CA ARG A 159 -14.38 -11.92 -24.76
C ARG A 159 -14.05 -13.40 -24.68
N GLY A 160 -14.84 -14.20 -23.94
CA GLY A 160 -14.67 -15.65 -23.88
C GLY A 160 -14.80 -16.34 -25.23
N LYS A 161 -15.71 -15.88 -26.10
CA LYS A 161 -15.90 -16.41 -27.46
C LYS A 161 -14.74 -16.07 -28.40
N CYS A 162 -14.10 -14.90 -28.23
CA CYS A 162 -12.90 -14.50 -28.96
C CYS A 162 -11.63 -15.25 -28.51
N LEU A 163 -11.64 -15.75 -27.27
CA LEU A 163 -10.55 -16.53 -26.65
C LEU A 163 -10.58 -18.02 -27.00
N MET A 164 -11.68 -18.52 -27.56
CA MET A 164 -11.74 -19.86 -28.13
C MET A 164 -11.17 -19.77 -29.55
N PRO A 165 -9.98 -20.33 -29.85
CA PRO A 165 -9.54 -20.44 -31.23
C PRO A 165 -10.63 -21.15 -32.02
N SER A 166 -11.02 -20.57 -33.16
CA SER A 166 -12.00 -21.08 -34.12
C SER A 166 -11.46 -22.32 -34.86
N GLY A 167 -11.02 -23.32 -34.10
CA GLY A 167 -10.30 -24.50 -34.57
C GLY A 167 -10.80 -25.76 -33.86
N THR A 168 -12.08 -26.06 -34.01
CA THR A 168 -12.56 -27.45 -34.00
C THR A 168 -13.30 -27.69 -35.31
N GLU A 169 -12.58 -27.52 -36.41
CA GLU A 169 -12.92 -28.28 -37.60
C GLU A 169 -12.71 -29.77 -37.28
N LYS A 170 -13.77 -30.52 -37.57
CA LYS A 170 -13.87 -31.97 -37.43
C LYS A 170 -12.60 -32.65 -37.95
N LEU A 171 -11.97 -33.49 -37.15
CA LEU A 171 -11.18 -34.60 -37.67
C LEU A 171 -11.43 -35.85 -36.82
N HIS A 172 -12.07 -36.81 -37.51
CA HIS A 172 -12.44 -38.19 -37.19
C HIS A 172 -13.50 -38.43 -36.11
#